data_AF-A0A4R1QWP0-F1
#
_entry.id   AF-A0A4R1QWP0-F1
#
_cell.length_a   1.000
_cell.length_b   1.000
_cell.length_c   1.000
_cell.angle_alpha   90.00
_cell.angle_beta   90.00
_cell.angle_gamma   90.00
#
_symmetry.space_group_name_H-M   'P 1'
#
loop_
_entity.id
_entity.type
_entity.pdbx_description
1 polymer ?
#
loop_
_entity_poly.entity_id
_entity_poly.type
_entity_poly.pdbx_seq_one_letter_code
_entity_poly.pdbx_strand_id
1 'polypeptide(L)'
;MKFCQCLAAALCAALLFTACSAPGNTPVAVSDPVSTAASTSADPVDQAIQALNYTYFDVTDEMTQGEYHDPLFTYAPPSDGHPDSQALVNQAAAIFEQACGENFSDQEFILYYYSSPFSYDQQTVAHIQTTLPSTRLLEDEQIPKERYENKKPEALYKQHARNMTIVSLDLDVEQGSVLHFGGAFSFDALDKLPENYDELRKALWPDQISSFCEAANLGTPASVKFSNDQASSVWVTLENGDICRFSLSLAGIVGFDNLTRAGGDEAVQSALDKDAGR
;
A
#
# COMPACT_ATOMS: atom_id res chain seq x y z
N MET A 1 -38.27 28.62 -16.96
CA MET A 1 -37.33 27.69 -16.29
C MET A 1 -36.79 26.80 -17.41
N LYS A 2 -35.67 27.07 -18.12
CA LYS A 2 -34.23 27.16 -17.72
C LYS A 2 -33.88 25.95 -16.83
N PHE A 3 -33.03 24.96 -17.17
CA PHE A 3 -32.02 24.76 -18.24
C PHE A 3 -31.83 23.24 -18.56
N CYS A 4 -31.42 22.95 -19.81
CA CYS A 4 -31.11 21.64 -20.46
C CYS A 4 -29.94 20.87 -19.81
N GLN A 5 -29.95 19.52 -19.76
CA GLN A 5 -29.45 18.56 -20.78
C GLN A 5 -28.04 18.85 -21.34
N CYS A 6 -27.10 17.91 -21.14
CA CYS A 6 -26.08 17.37 -22.06
C CYS A 6 -24.79 16.95 -21.34
N LEU A 7 -24.44 15.65 -21.35
CA LEU A 7 -23.17 15.13 -21.91
C LEU A 7 -23.14 13.59 -21.81
N ALA A 8 -23.69 12.95 -22.83
CA ALA A 8 -23.45 11.54 -23.14
C ALA A 8 -23.41 11.43 -24.67
N ALA A 9 -22.28 11.81 -25.28
CA ALA A 9 -21.92 11.51 -26.67
C ALA A 9 -20.60 12.20 -27.01
N ALA A 10 -19.49 11.45 -27.04
CA ALA A 10 -18.29 11.85 -27.76
C ALA A 10 -17.39 10.63 -28.04
N LEU A 11 -17.83 9.72 -28.93
CA LEU A 11 -16.89 8.94 -29.74
C LEU A 11 -17.63 8.33 -30.94
N CYS A 12 -17.95 9.16 -31.93
CA CYS A 12 -18.30 8.69 -33.26
C CYS A 12 -18.16 9.85 -34.27
N ALA A 13 -17.40 9.60 -35.33
CA ALA A 13 -17.27 10.36 -36.58
C ALA A 13 -16.06 11.29 -36.73
N ALA A 14 -14.97 10.72 -37.27
CA ALA A 14 -14.08 11.30 -38.27
C ALA A 14 -13.14 10.15 -38.72
N LEU A 15 -13.00 9.71 -39.97
CA LEU A 15 -13.36 10.23 -41.28
C LEU A 15 -13.51 9.03 -42.24
N LEU A 16 -14.62 8.98 -42.98
CA LEU A 16 -14.72 8.24 -44.23
C LEU A 16 -14.09 9.11 -45.33
N PHE A 17 -13.01 8.63 -45.96
CA PHE A 17 -12.69 8.99 -47.34
C PHE A 17 -12.56 7.70 -48.15
N THR A 18 -13.59 7.43 -48.96
CA THR A 18 -13.54 6.51 -50.09
C THR A 18 -12.77 7.18 -51.24
N ALA A 19 -11.74 6.52 -51.77
CA ALA A 19 -11.24 6.79 -53.12
C ALA A 19 -10.78 5.49 -53.81
N CYS A 20 -11.24 5.38 -55.06
CA CYS A 20 -11.23 4.29 -56.01
C CYS A 20 -9.88 3.64 -56.32
N SER A 21 -9.92 2.35 -56.59
CA SER A 21 -8.85 1.57 -57.22
C SER A 21 -8.74 1.87 -58.72
N ALA A 22 -7.52 2.19 -59.21
CA ALA A 22 -7.06 1.96 -60.58
C ALA A 22 -5.51 1.91 -60.61
N PRO A 23 -4.88 1.16 -61.54
CA PRO A 23 -3.51 0.67 -61.41
C PRO A 23 -2.46 1.57 -62.09
N GLY A 24 -1.27 1.65 -61.48
CA GLY A 24 -0.06 2.15 -62.12
C GLY A 24 0.43 3.51 -61.59
N ASN A 25 1.44 3.49 -60.72
CA ASN A 25 2.70 4.22 -60.91
C ASN A 25 3.68 3.97 -59.75
N THR A 26 4.94 3.91 -60.15
CA THR A 26 6.23 3.94 -59.44
C THR A 26 6.22 4.54 -58.02
N PRO A 27 6.95 3.97 -57.04
CA PRO A 27 6.95 4.49 -55.68
C PRO A 27 7.74 5.80 -55.60
N VAL A 28 7.06 6.88 -55.24
CA VAL A 28 7.70 8.12 -54.78
C VAL A 28 8.02 7.92 -53.30
N ALA A 29 9.31 7.91 -52.96
CA ALA A 29 9.76 7.86 -51.58
C ALA A 29 9.34 9.14 -50.86
N VAL A 30 8.32 9.05 -50.01
CA VAL A 30 7.99 10.06 -49.02
C VAL A 30 8.75 9.69 -47.76
N SER A 31 9.77 10.46 -47.42
CA SER A 31 10.48 10.35 -46.15
C SER A 31 9.54 10.75 -45.03
N ASP A 32 8.94 9.78 -44.34
CA ASP A 32 8.29 10.04 -43.06
C ASP A 32 9.36 10.45 -42.03
N PRO A 33 9.19 11.57 -41.30
CA PRO A 33 9.96 11.77 -40.10
C PRO A 33 9.52 10.69 -39.10
N VAL A 34 10.45 9.79 -38.78
CA VAL A 34 10.37 8.94 -37.60
C VAL A 34 10.41 9.87 -36.39
N SER A 35 9.27 10.43 -36.01
CA SER A 35 9.06 10.88 -34.65
C SER A 35 8.83 9.62 -33.83
N THR A 36 9.90 9.20 -33.17
CA THR A 36 9.86 8.41 -31.94
C THR A 36 8.87 9.05 -30.99
N ALA A 37 7.60 8.66 -31.09
CA ALA A 37 6.67 8.80 -29.99
C ALA A 37 7.14 7.81 -28.94
N ALA A 38 7.91 8.31 -27.97
CA ALA A 38 8.04 7.63 -26.70
C ALA A 38 6.62 7.45 -26.16
N SER A 39 6.11 6.22 -26.23
CA SER A 39 4.83 5.87 -25.65
C SER A 39 5.03 5.80 -24.13
N THR A 40 5.15 6.97 -23.49
CA THR A 40 4.93 7.08 -22.04
C THR A 40 3.42 7.18 -21.83
N SER A 41 2.70 6.09 -22.08
CA SER A 41 1.36 5.93 -21.52
C SER A 41 1.55 5.55 -20.05
N ALA A 42 1.89 6.52 -19.21
CA ALA A 42 1.49 6.41 -17.81
C ALA A 42 -0.05 6.36 -17.83
N ASP A 43 -0.64 5.41 -17.11
CA ASP A 43 -2.09 5.29 -17.05
C ASP A 43 -2.65 6.64 -16.55
N PRO A 44 -3.70 7.22 -17.17
CA PRO A 44 -4.37 8.39 -16.60
C PRO A 44 -4.83 8.18 -15.14
N VAL A 45 -5.00 6.93 -14.70
CA VAL A 45 -5.21 6.56 -13.28
C VAL A 45 -3.92 6.75 -12.47
N ASP A 46 -2.75 6.35 -12.96
CA ASP A 46 -1.46 6.61 -12.30
C ASP A 46 -1.20 8.11 -12.13
N GLN A 47 -1.55 8.91 -13.14
CA GLN A 47 -1.48 10.37 -13.05
C GLN A 47 -2.50 10.95 -12.05
N ALA A 48 -3.68 10.34 -11.91
CA ALA A 48 -4.69 10.77 -10.94
C ALA A 48 -4.32 10.40 -9.50
N ILE A 49 -3.69 9.24 -9.28
CA ILE A 49 -3.15 8.81 -7.99
C ILE A 49 -1.96 9.69 -7.58
N GLN A 50 -1.09 10.05 -8.53
CA GLN A 50 -0.03 11.04 -8.31
C GLN A 50 -0.56 12.48 -8.08
N ALA A 51 -1.80 12.78 -8.48
CA ALA A 51 -2.41 14.10 -8.36
C ALA A 51 -3.12 14.34 -7.02
N LEU A 52 -3.30 13.31 -6.17
CA LEU A 52 -3.80 13.48 -4.81
C LEU A 52 -2.62 13.66 -3.86
N ASN A 53 -2.31 14.91 -3.51
CA ASN A 53 -1.40 15.18 -2.41
C ASN A 53 -2.14 14.94 -1.09
N TYR A 54 -2.07 13.71 -0.59
CA TYR A 54 -2.58 13.39 0.74
C TYR A 54 -1.90 14.25 1.78
N THR A 55 -2.67 14.77 2.73
CA THR A 55 -2.13 15.56 3.84
C THR A 55 -1.31 14.66 4.75
N TYR A 56 -0.11 15.08 5.10
CA TYR A 56 0.72 14.34 6.03
C TYR A 56 1.49 15.25 6.99
N PHE A 57 1.80 14.65 8.13
CA PHE A 57 2.64 15.19 9.18
C PHE A 57 3.99 14.44 9.18
N ASP A 58 5.08 15.17 8.92
CA ASP A 58 6.44 14.63 8.93
C ASP A 58 7.06 14.75 10.34
N VAL A 59 7.42 13.61 10.93
CA VAL A 59 8.02 13.57 12.26
C VAL A 59 9.53 13.78 12.15
N THR A 60 10.01 14.86 12.77
CA THR A 60 11.46 15.18 12.79
C THR A 60 12.17 14.59 14.01
N ASP A 61 13.50 14.53 13.96
CA ASP A 61 14.34 14.05 15.07
C ASP A 61 14.01 14.77 16.39
N GLU A 62 13.86 16.10 16.36
CA GLU A 62 13.55 16.88 17.57
C GLU A 62 12.22 16.48 18.21
N MET A 63 11.29 15.96 17.41
CA MET A 63 9.99 15.50 17.87
C MET A 63 10.05 14.09 18.46
N THR A 64 11.09 13.34 18.14
CA THR A 64 11.39 12.02 18.70
C THR A 64 12.15 12.10 20.04
N GLN A 65 12.71 13.26 20.37
CA GLN A 65 13.42 13.50 21.64
C GLN A 65 12.43 13.57 22.83
N GLY A 66 11.98 12.42 23.35
CA GLY A 66 11.06 12.28 24.50
C GLY A 66 10.51 10.84 24.71
N GLU A 67 9.66 10.63 25.72
CA GLU A 67 9.00 9.33 26.06
C GLU A 67 8.00 8.79 25.00
N TYR A 68 8.09 9.27 23.77
CA TYR A 68 7.21 8.90 22.67
C TYR A 68 7.65 7.62 21.96
N HIS A 69 8.93 7.23 22.07
CA HIS A 69 9.43 6.10 21.30
C HIS A 69 9.43 4.78 22.07
N ASP A 70 8.89 3.75 21.41
CA ASP A 70 9.27 2.38 21.68
C ASP A 70 10.80 2.32 21.61
N PRO A 71 11.51 1.91 22.69
CA PRO A 71 12.97 1.93 22.75
C PRO A 71 13.63 1.08 21.64
N LEU A 72 12.86 0.29 20.91
CA LEU A 72 13.30 -0.50 19.77
C LEU A 72 13.49 0.32 18.48
N PHE A 73 12.84 1.48 18.31
CA PHE A 73 12.90 2.25 17.07
C PHE A 73 13.64 3.58 17.27
N THR A 74 14.84 3.69 16.68
CA THR A 74 15.66 4.91 16.71
C THR A 74 15.40 5.73 15.47
N TYR A 75 15.11 7.03 15.62
CA TYR A 75 14.96 7.94 14.48
C TYR A 75 16.21 7.87 13.59
N ALA A 76 15.99 7.78 12.28
CA ALA A 76 17.06 7.76 11.29
C ALA A 76 16.62 8.62 10.10
N PRO A 77 17.30 9.74 9.80
CA PRO A 77 16.93 10.55 8.65
C PRO A 77 17.20 9.78 7.35
N PRO A 78 16.36 9.96 6.31
CA PRO A 78 16.57 9.31 5.03
C PRO A 78 17.85 9.81 4.34
N SER A 79 18.48 8.96 3.52
CA SER A 79 19.70 9.28 2.77
C SER A 79 19.42 10.16 1.55
N ASP A 80 20.39 10.98 1.13
CA ASP A 80 20.25 11.84 -0.05
C ASP A 80 19.83 11.03 -1.30
N GLY A 81 18.73 11.43 -1.95
CA GLY A 81 18.20 10.77 -3.15
C GLY A 81 17.09 9.74 -2.91
N HIS A 82 16.59 9.62 -1.67
CA HIS A 82 15.39 8.86 -1.35
C HIS A 82 14.14 9.40 -2.08
N PRO A 83 13.08 8.59 -2.26
CA PRO A 83 11.80 9.05 -2.80
C PRO A 83 11.24 10.20 -1.98
N ASP A 84 10.65 11.18 -2.66
CA ASP A 84 10.00 12.32 -2.01
C ASP A 84 8.94 11.87 -0.99
N SER A 85 8.89 12.52 0.17
CA SER A 85 7.95 12.18 1.26
C SER A 85 6.50 12.13 0.78
N GLN A 86 6.08 13.04 -0.12
CA GLN A 86 4.73 13.01 -0.68
C GLN A 86 4.51 11.78 -1.56
N ALA A 87 5.52 11.37 -2.33
CA ALA A 87 5.44 10.16 -3.15
C ALA A 87 5.27 8.91 -2.29
N LEU A 88 6.02 8.79 -1.18
CA LEU A 88 5.87 7.69 -0.22
C LEU A 88 4.47 7.67 0.42
N VAL A 89 3.96 8.83 0.81
CA VAL A 89 2.61 8.94 1.39
C VAL A 89 1.53 8.60 0.36
N ASN A 90 1.64 9.07 -0.88
CA ASN A 90 0.67 8.77 -1.94
C ASN A 90 0.68 7.28 -2.29
N GLN A 91 1.87 6.66 -2.32
CA GLN A 91 2.02 5.21 -2.49
C GLN A 91 1.35 4.47 -1.32
N ALA A 92 1.59 4.88 -0.08
CA ALA A 92 0.98 4.26 1.09
C ALA A 92 -0.55 4.39 1.07
N ALA A 93 -1.07 5.56 0.71
CA ALA A 93 -2.51 5.79 0.58
C ALA A 93 -3.13 4.85 -0.48
N ALA A 94 -2.53 4.74 -1.67
CA ALA A 94 -3.02 3.83 -2.71
C ALA A 94 -3.06 2.37 -2.24
N ILE A 95 -2.03 1.93 -1.50
CA ILE A 95 -1.98 0.59 -0.90
C ILE A 95 -3.08 0.43 0.16
N PHE A 96 -3.30 1.43 1.01
CA PHE A 96 -4.36 1.41 2.03
C PHE A 96 -5.75 1.35 1.41
N GLU A 97 -6.03 2.16 0.39
CA GLU A 97 -7.29 2.15 -0.34
C GLU A 97 -7.54 0.78 -0.98
N GLN A 98 -6.53 0.18 -1.59
CA GLN A 98 -6.63 -1.16 -2.18
C GLN A 98 -6.81 -2.26 -1.13
N ALA A 99 -6.06 -2.21 -0.03
CA ALA A 99 -6.07 -3.24 0.99
C ALA A 99 -7.33 -3.20 1.88
N CYS A 100 -7.86 -2.01 2.13
CA CYS A 100 -9.00 -1.79 3.02
C CYS A 100 -10.33 -1.58 2.27
N GLY A 101 -10.29 -1.20 1.00
CA GLY A 101 -11.49 -0.86 0.23
C GLY A 101 -12.20 0.41 0.71
N GLU A 102 -11.46 1.33 1.34
CA GLU A 102 -11.96 2.60 1.87
C GLU A 102 -11.26 3.79 1.20
N ASN A 103 -11.91 4.95 1.17
CA ASN A 103 -11.30 6.19 0.66
C ASN A 103 -10.58 6.93 1.79
N PHE A 104 -9.29 7.23 1.60
CA PHE A 104 -8.45 7.90 2.61
C PHE A 104 -8.27 9.40 2.36
N SER A 105 -8.96 10.00 1.38
CA SER A 105 -8.75 11.40 0.94
C SER A 105 -8.86 12.45 2.05
N ASP A 106 -9.63 12.16 3.09
CA ASP A 106 -9.88 13.07 4.21
C ASP A 106 -8.98 12.77 5.44
N GLN A 107 -8.10 11.78 5.32
CA GLN A 107 -7.19 11.41 6.41
C GLN A 107 -5.88 12.20 6.36
N GLU A 108 -5.40 12.60 7.53
CA GLU A 108 -4.03 13.05 7.71
C GLU A 108 -3.14 11.84 8.00
N PHE A 109 -2.04 11.72 7.26
CA PHE A 109 -1.06 10.65 7.40
C PHE A 109 0.06 11.10 8.33
N ILE A 110 0.68 10.14 9.00
CA ILE A 110 1.94 10.36 9.72
C ILE A 110 3.03 9.66 8.93
N LEU A 111 4.12 10.39 8.67
CA LEU A 111 5.36 9.83 8.14
C LEU A 111 6.45 10.00 9.19
N TYR A 112 7.18 8.92 9.50
CA TYR A 112 8.40 9.01 10.30
C TYR A 112 9.43 8.00 9.84
N TYR A 113 10.70 8.38 9.98
CA TYR A 113 11.82 7.55 9.55
C TYR A 113 12.56 6.94 10.75
N TYR A 114 12.86 5.65 10.69
CA TYR A 114 13.57 4.96 11.76
C TYR A 114 14.51 3.89 11.21
N SER A 115 15.58 3.59 11.96
CA SER A 115 16.42 2.44 11.68
C SER A 115 15.77 1.20 12.28
N SER A 116 15.43 0.21 11.43
CA SER A 116 14.72 -0.97 11.88
C SER A 116 15.67 -1.96 12.55
N PRO A 117 15.49 -2.29 13.86
CA PRO A 117 16.31 -3.30 14.53
C PRO A 117 15.98 -4.72 14.04
N PHE A 118 14.88 -4.87 13.31
CA PHE A 118 14.40 -6.13 12.75
C PHE A 118 14.87 -6.35 11.31
N SER A 119 15.56 -5.36 10.73
CA SER A 119 16.20 -5.48 9.44
C SER A 119 17.63 -6.00 9.56
N TYR A 120 18.04 -6.84 8.61
CA TYR A 120 19.36 -7.48 8.61
C TYR A 120 20.52 -6.48 8.55
N ASP A 121 20.28 -5.32 7.95
CA ASP A 121 21.26 -4.27 7.66
C ASP A 121 21.00 -2.95 8.42
N GLN A 122 20.04 -2.94 9.36
CA GLN A 122 19.59 -1.70 10.02
C GLN A 122 19.12 -0.63 9.03
N GLN A 123 18.51 -1.05 7.91
CA GLN A 123 17.97 -0.15 6.90
C GLN A 123 17.08 0.93 7.51
N THR A 124 17.14 2.10 6.88
CA THR A 124 16.22 3.19 7.20
C THR A 124 14.87 2.85 6.59
N VAL A 125 13.84 2.89 7.43
CA VAL A 125 12.45 2.58 7.08
C VAL A 125 11.65 3.85 7.15
N ALA A 126 10.81 4.09 6.14
CA ALA A 126 9.74 5.06 6.19
C ALA A 126 8.50 4.35 6.74
N HIS A 127 8.09 4.73 7.94
CA HIS A 127 6.81 4.33 8.50
C HIS A 127 5.75 5.33 8.09
N ILE A 128 4.71 4.85 7.44
CA ILE A 128 3.52 5.64 7.14
C ILE A 128 2.34 5.02 7.86
N GLN A 129 1.59 5.81 8.61
CA GLN A 129 0.37 5.34 9.26
C GLN A 129 -0.75 6.37 9.21
N THR A 130 -1.98 5.88 9.22
CA THR A 130 -3.16 6.71 9.40
C THR A 130 -4.29 5.92 10.06
N THR A 131 -5.45 6.55 10.21
CA THR A 131 -6.65 5.95 10.77
C THR A 131 -7.50 5.34 9.67
N LEU A 132 -8.05 4.15 9.90
CA LEU A 132 -9.07 3.59 9.03
C LEU A 132 -10.33 4.49 9.04
N PRO A 133 -10.79 5.02 7.89
CA PRO A 133 -11.88 6.01 7.82
C PRO A 133 -13.19 5.58 8.49
N SER A 134 -13.53 4.28 8.43
CA SER A 134 -14.72 3.71 9.05
C SER A 134 -14.64 3.65 10.59
N THR A 135 -13.49 3.95 11.19
CA THR A 135 -13.35 3.93 12.64
C THR A 135 -14.06 5.10 13.30
N ARG A 136 -14.81 4.81 14.36
CA ARG A 136 -15.37 5.85 15.23
C ARG A 136 -14.25 6.63 15.91
N LEU A 137 -14.11 7.91 15.54
CA LEU A 137 -13.26 8.86 16.23
C LEU A 137 -13.88 9.23 17.59
N LEU A 138 -13.05 9.25 18.64
CA LEU A 138 -13.40 9.93 19.88
C LEU A 138 -13.29 11.44 19.68
N GLU A 139 -14.27 12.18 20.21
CA GLU A 139 -14.21 13.64 20.31
C GLU A 139 -13.06 14.05 21.24
N ASP A 140 -12.50 15.25 21.08
CA ASP A 140 -11.33 15.71 21.87
C ASP A 140 -11.59 15.68 23.39
N GLU A 141 -12.83 15.92 23.83
CA GLU A 141 -13.23 15.84 25.23
C GLU A 141 -13.27 14.40 25.77
N GLN A 142 -13.33 13.41 24.89
CA GLN A 142 -13.37 11.98 25.23
C GLN A 142 -11.98 11.35 25.30
N ILE A 143 -10.94 12.05 24.82
CA ILE A 143 -9.56 11.55 24.87
C ILE A 143 -9.01 11.70 26.31
N PRO A 144 -8.53 10.61 26.95
CA PRO A 144 -8.03 10.67 28.33
C PRO A 144 -6.79 11.56 28.49
N LYS A 145 -6.97 12.84 28.85
CA LYS A 145 -5.88 13.84 28.93
C LYS A 145 -4.71 13.44 29.83
N GLU A 146 -4.99 12.78 30.95
CA GLU A 146 -4.02 12.45 32.01
C GLU A 146 -2.86 11.56 31.53
N ARG A 147 -3.06 10.71 30.51
CA ARG A 147 -2.02 9.80 30.02
C ARG A 147 -1.03 10.46 29.06
N TYR A 148 -1.29 11.70 28.63
CA TYR A 148 -0.61 12.26 27.46
C TYR A 148 -0.41 13.78 27.47
N GLU A 149 -0.82 14.48 28.52
CA GLU A 149 -0.73 15.94 28.70
C GLU A 149 0.71 16.50 28.57
N ASN A 150 1.73 15.63 28.60
CA ASN A 150 3.14 15.99 28.47
C ASN A 150 3.86 15.32 27.28
N LYS A 151 3.12 14.61 26.41
CA LYS A 151 3.72 13.93 25.26
C LYS A 151 3.71 14.84 24.05
N LYS A 152 4.89 15.00 23.43
CA LYS A 152 5.04 15.67 22.15
C LYS A 152 5.44 14.65 21.09
N PRO A 153 4.99 14.86 19.84
CA PRO A 153 3.99 15.85 19.42
C PRO A 153 2.54 15.47 19.74
N GLU A 154 1.72 16.48 20.05
CA GLU A 154 0.31 16.32 20.46
C GLU A 154 -0.56 15.66 19.39
N ALA A 155 -0.28 15.93 18.11
CA ALA A 155 -1.00 15.34 16.96
C ALA A 155 -0.87 13.81 16.92
N LEU A 156 0.35 13.28 17.09
CA LEU A 156 0.62 11.84 17.12
C LEU A 156 -0.11 11.16 18.29
N TYR A 157 -0.07 11.77 19.47
CA TYR A 157 -0.82 11.28 20.63
C TYR A 157 -2.32 11.22 20.35
N LYS A 158 -2.91 12.34 19.89
CA LYS A 158 -4.34 12.43 19.64
C LYS A 158 -4.81 11.34 18.68
N GLN A 159 -4.00 11.02 17.68
CA GLN A 159 -4.25 9.87 16.81
C GLN A 159 -4.25 8.57 17.63
N HIS A 160 -3.15 8.18 18.27
CA HIS A 160 -3.09 6.91 19.02
C HIS A 160 -4.12 6.75 20.16
N ALA A 161 -4.63 7.84 20.72
CA ALA A 161 -5.52 7.79 21.88
C ALA A 161 -7.02 7.81 21.56
N ARG A 162 -7.40 8.06 20.31
CA ARG A 162 -8.81 8.13 19.87
C ARG A 162 -9.49 6.75 19.74
N ASN A 163 -8.92 5.69 20.32
CA ASN A 163 -9.39 4.29 20.24
C ASN A 163 -9.70 3.87 18.79
N MET A 164 -8.75 4.15 17.90
CA MET A 164 -8.95 3.95 16.47
C MET A 164 -8.20 2.74 15.93
N THR A 165 -8.67 2.22 14.82
CA THR A 165 -7.97 1.21 14.04
C THR A 165 -6.93 1.93 13.19
N ILE A 166 -5.66 1.64 13.45
CA ILE A 166 -4.54 2.18 12.70
C ILE A 166 -4.22 1.23 11.55
N VAL A 167 -3.98 1.80 10.38
CA VAL A 167 -3.34 1.11 9.26
C VAL A 167 -1.95 1.68 9.09
N SER A 168 -0.97 0.82 8.84
CA SER A 168 0.43 1.21 8.75
C SER A 168 1.16 0.48 7.64
N LEU A 169 2.20 1.11 7.14
CA LEU A 169 3.09 0.62 6.09
C LEU A 169 4.53 0.95 6.47
N ASP A 170 5.41 -0.03 6.37
CA ASP A 170 6.85 0.17 6.40
C ASP A 170 7.38 0.02 4.97
N LEU A 171 8.04 1.07 4.49
CA LEU A 171 8.72 1.11 3.20
C LEU A 171 10.23 1.14 3.42
N ASP A 172 10.97 0.40 2.60
CA ASP A 172 12.40 0.63 2.40
C ASP A 172 12.58 2.04 1.79
N VAL A 173 13.32 2.90 2.48
CA VAL A 173 13.55 4.30 2.05
C VAL A 173 14.37 4.37 0.77
N GLU A 174 15.27 3.41 0.50
CA GLU A 174 16.11 3.47 -0.69
C GLU A 174 15.35 3.03 -1.94
N GLN A 175 14.52 2.00 -1.81
CA GLN A 175 13.88 1.34 -2.96
C GLN A 175 12.36 1.61 -3.06
N GLY A 176 11.75 2.21 -2.03
CA GLY A 176 10.30 2.37 -1.92
C GLY A 176 9.53 1.03 -1.83
N SER A 177 10.23 -0.06 -1.57
CA SER A 177 9.66 -1.40 -1.54
C SER A 177 8.91 -1.63 -0.23
N VAL A 178 7.73 -2.26 -0.30
CA VAL A 178 6.97 -2.59 0.91
C VAL A 178 7.66 -3.70 1.70
N LEU A 179 7.96 -3.39 2.95
CA LEU A 179 8.56 -4.32 3.92
C LEU A 179 7.50 -4.95 4.79
N HIS A 180 6.59 -4.14 5.33
CA HIS A 180 5.54 -4.57 6.23
C HIS A 180 4.26 -3.75 6.01
N PHE A 181 3.11 -4.39 6.16
CA PHE A 181 1.81 -3.74 6.22
C PHE A 181 1.06 -4.26 7.44
N GLY A 182 0.60 -3.32 8.27
CA GLY A 182 -0.28 -3.55 9.40
C GLY A 182 -1.70 -3.16 9.00
N GLY A 183 -2.56 -4.17 8.83
CA GLY A 183 -3.94 -3.98 8.38
C GLY A 183 -4.93 -3.73 9.50
N ALA A 184 -6.12 -3.28 9.09
CA ALA A 184 -7.21 -2.83 9.97
C ALA A 184 -8.16 -3.96 10.42
N PHE A 185 -8.17 -5.09 9.72
CA PHE A 185 -9.15 -6.14 9.97
C PHE A 185 -8.74 -7.02 11.15
N SER A 186 -9.74 -7.48 11.90
CA SER A 186 -9.51 -8.53 12.90
C SER A 186 -9.40 -9.88 12.20
N PHE A 187 -8.62 -10.79 12.79
CA PHE A 187 -8.65 -12.19 12.38
C PHE A 187 -10.07 -12.76 12.52
N ASP A 188 -10.44 -13.66 11.60
CA ASP A 188 -11.69 -14.39 11.72
C ASP A 188 -11.68 -15.22 13.01
N ALA A 189 -12.76 -15.11 13.78
CA ALA A 189 -12.89 -15.85 15.02
C ALA A 189 -13.04 -17.35 14.71
N LEU A 190 -12.04 -18.15 15.09
CA LEU A 190 -11.96 -19.59 14.78
C LEU A 190 -13.19 -20.39 15.26
N ASP A 191 -13.89 -19.92 16.30
CA ASP A 191 -15.10 -20.54 16.86
C ASP A 191 -16.39 -20.23 16.07
N LYS A 192 -16.32 -19.33 15.08
CA LYS A 192 -17.48 -18.83 14.31
C LYS A 192 -17.30 -18.92 12.80
N LEU A 193 -16.31 -19.69 12.34
CA LEU A 193 -16.06 -19.83 10.91
C LEU A 193 -17.25 -20.51 10.22
N PRO A 194 -17.65 -20.04 9.02
CA PRO A 194 -18.69 -20.71 8.24
C PRO A 194 -18.23 -22.11 7.82
N GLU A 195 -19.17 -23.04 7.63
CA GLU A 195 -18.86 -24.43 7.25
C GLU A 195 -18.06 -24.54 5.94
N ASN A 196 -18.21 -23.57 5.04
CA ASN A 196 -17.49 -23.48 3.77
C ASN A 196 -16.26 -22.52 3.81
N TYR A 197 -15.73 -22.22 4.99
CA TYR A 197 -14.60 -21.28 5.16
C TYR A 197 -13.40 -21.62 4.28
N ASP A 198 -13.02 -22.89 4.19
CA ASP A 198 -11.89 -23.33 3.37
C ASP A 198 -12.09 -23.09 1.87
N GLU A 199 -13.32 -23.24 1.39
CA GLU A 199 -13.66 -22.96 -0.01
C GLU A 199 -13.65 -21.45 -0.27
N LEU A 200 -14.22 -20.67 0.65
CA LEU A 200 -14.27 -19.21 0.57
C LEU A 200 -12.86 -18.61 0.55
N ARG A 201 -11.99 -19.02 1.48
CA ARG A 201 -10.62 -18.46 1.55
C ARG A 201 -9.80 -18.82 0.32
N LYS A 202 -9.93 -20.04 -0.21
CA LYS A 202 -9.22 -20.47 -1.43
C LYS A 202 -9.72 -19.75 -2.69
N ALA A 203 -10.98 -19.30 -2.69
CA ALA A 203 -11.55 -18.53 -3.77
C ALA A 203 -11.21 -17.02 -3.69
N LEU A 204 -11.19 -16.44 -2.48
CA LEU A 204 -11.07 -14.98 -2.29
C LEU A 204 -9.62 -14.51 -2.14
N TRP A 205 -8.80 -15.22 -1.36
CA TRP A 205 -7.48 -14.74 -0.97
C TRP A 205 -6.49 -14.60 -2.15
N PRO A 206 -6.47 -15.46 -3.18
CA PRO A 206 -5.56 -15.27 -4.30
C PRO A 206 -5.75 -13.94 -5.03
N ASP A 207 -7.00 -13.51 -5.20
CA ASP A 207 -7.32 -12.23 -5.85
C ASP A 207 -6.93 -11.05 -4.94
N GLN A 208 -7.24 -11.13 -3.64
CA GLN A 208 -6.82 -10.11 -2.66
C GLN A 208 -5.29 -9.95 -2.60
N ILE A 209 -4.55 -11.06 -2.60
CA ILE A 209 -3.09 -11.08 -2.63
C ILE A 209 -2.58 -10.42 -3.91
N SER A 210 -3.14 -10.80 -5.07
CA SER A 210 -2.70 -10.28 -6.36
C SER A 210 -2.94 -8.77 -6.49
N SER A 211 -4.13 -8.29 -6.09
CA SER A 211 -4.43 -6.86 -6.12
C SER A 211 -3.57 -6.05 -5.14
N PHE A 212 -3.24 -6.61 -3.96
CA PHE A 212 -2.29 -5.97 -3.06
C PHE A 212 -0.89 -5.92 -3.65
N CYS A 213 -0.40 -7.02 -4.23
CA CYS A 213 0.91 -7.05 -4.88
C CYS A 213 1.02 -6.05 -6.03
N GLU A 214 -0.05 -5.87 -6.80
CA GLU A 214 -0.14 -4.86 -7.86
C GLU A 214 -0.04 -3.44 -7.29
N ALA A 215 -0.89 -3.08 -6.31
CA ALA A 215 -0.86 -1.75 -5.69
C ALA A 215 0.46 -1.45 -4.96
N ALA A 216 1.08 -2.47 -4.36
CA ALA A 216 2.35 -2.37 -3.67
C ALA A 216 3.58 -2.44 -4.61
N ASN A 217 3.37 -2.60 -5.92
CA ASN A 217 4.41 -2.79 -6.94
C ASN A 217 5.41 -3.90 -6.58
N LEU A 218 4.91 -5.00 -6.01
CA LEU A 218 5.70 -6.17 -5.61
C LEU A 218 5.94 -7.16 -6.76
N GLY A 219 5.22 -6.99 -7.87
CA GLY A 219 5.21 -7.92 -8.99
C GLY A 219 4.19 -9.05 -8.81
N THR A 220 4.23 -10.05 -9.69
CA THR A 220 3.23 -11.12 -9.72
C THR A 220 3.55 -12.22 -8.71
N PRO A 221 2.54 -12.78 -8.01
CA PRO A 221 2.70 -14.03 -7.27
C PRO A 221 3.06 -15.20 -8.21
N ALA A 222 4.24 -15.79 -8.06
CA ALA A 222 4.65 -17.01 -8.77
C ALA A 222 4.10 -18.28 -8.09
N SER A 223 3.93 -18.25 -6.76
CA SER A 223 3.22 -19.31 -6.04
C SER A 223 2.53 -18.79 -4.79
N VAL A 224 1.40 -19.42 -4.44
CA VAL A 224 0.59 -19.12 -3.26
C VAL A 224 0.39 -20.43 -2.49
N LYS A 225 0.83 -20.47 -1.23
CA LYS A 225 0.77 -21.64 -0.35
C LYS A 225 0.07 -21.26 0.93
N PHE A 226 -1.10 -21.83 1.15
CA PHE A 226 -1.80 -21.69 2.41
C PHE A 226 -0.99 -22.43 3.47
N SER A 227 -0.74 -21.79 4.63
CA SER A 227 -0.38 -22.56 5.82
C SER A 227 -1.58 -23.45 6.20
N ASN A 228 -1.38 -24.40 7.11
CA ASN A 228 -2.32 -25.49 7.45
C ASN A 228 -3.83 -25.10 7.51
N ASP A 229 -4.72 -26.09 7.57
CA ASP A 229 -6.17 -25.89 7.42
C ASP A 229 -6.83 -24.92 8.44
N GLN A 230 -6.11 -24.45 9.47
CA GLN A 230 -6.62 -23.51 10.47
C GLN A 230 -5.89 -22.17 10.51
N ALA A 231 -4.82 -21.99 9.73
CA ALA A 231 -4.01 -20.80 9.82
C ALA A 231 -4.53 -19.68 8.90
N SER A 232 -4.53 -18.47 9.46
CA SER A 232 -4.84 -17.21 8.79
C SER A 232 -3.65 -16.66 7.99
N SER A 233 -2.62 -17.47 7.71
CA SER A 233 -1.45 -17.04 6.94
C SER A 233 -1.36 -17.70 5.56
N VAL A 234 -0.80 -16.97 4.60
CA VAL A 234 -0.51 -17.45 3.26
C VAL A 234 0.91 -17.06 2.91
N TRP A 235 1.69 -18.06 2.50
CA TRP A 235 3.05 -17.90 2.01
C TRP A 235 3.02 -17.65 0.51
N VAL A 236 3.69 -16.60 0.06
CA VAL A 236 3.74 -16.20 -1.34
C VAL A 236 5.20 -16.13 -1.77
N THR A 237 5.49 -16.67 -2.95
CA THR A 237 6.76 -16.41 -3.64
C THR A 237 6.46 -15.55 -4.84
N LEU A 238 7.09 -14.39 -4.92
CA LEU A 238 6.97 -13.45 -6.03
C LEU A 238 7.89 -13.88 -7.19
N GLU A 239 7.60 -13.43 -8.41
CA GLU A 239 8.41 -13.74 -9.61
C GLU A 239 9.87 -13.28 -9.50
N ASN A 240 10.12 -12.23 -8.72
CA ASN A 240 11.47 -11.73 -8.43
C ASN A 240 12.25 -12.61 -7.42
N GLY A 241 11.62 -13.64 -6.84
CA GLY A 241 12.20 -14.55 -5.86
C GLY A 241 11.94 -14.19 -4.40
N ASP A 242 11.34 -13.02 -4.11
CA ASP A 242 11.01 -12.61 -2.75
C ASP A 242 9.98 -13.55 -2.13
N ILE A 243 10.18 -13.88 -0.86
CA ILE A 243 9.27 -14.69 -0.05
C ILE A 243 8.52 -13.76 0.89
N CYS A 244 7.20 -13.76 0.74
CA CYS A 244 6.31 -12.94 1.54
C CYS A 244 5.34 -13.80 2.35
N ARG A 245 4.86 -13.23 3.45
CA ARG A 245 3.83 -13.80 4.28
C ARG A 245 2.67 -12.82 4.37
N PHE A 246 1.49 -13.26 3.95
CA PHE A 246 0.24 -12.56 4.18
C PHE A 246 -0.46 -13.15 5.40
N SER A 247 -1.13 -12.30 6.16
CA SER A 247 -2.10 -12.65 7.18
C SER A 247 -3.45 -12.12 6.72
N LEU A 248 -4.46 -12.98 6.57
CA LEU A 248 -5.75 -12.61 5.98
C LEU A 248 -6.92 -13.04 6.87
N SER A 249 -8.04 -12.36 6.66
CA SER A 249 -9.39 -12.75 7.06
C SER A 249 -10.27 -12.86 5.80
N LEU A 250 -11.51 -13.32 5.92
CA LEU A 250 -12.48 -13.21 4.84
C LEU A 250 -12.80 -11.75 4.48
N ALA A 251 -12.63 -10.82 5.42
CA ALA A 251 -12.85 -9.39 5.20
C ALA A 251 -11.72 -8.71 4.40
N GLY A 252 -10.51 -9.28 4.40
CA GLY A 252 -9.36 -8.71 3.70
C GLY A 252 -8.03 -8.97 4.40
N ILE A 253 -7.02 -8.19 4.02
CA ILE A 253 -5.64 -8.32 4.49
C ILE A 253 -5.52 -7.76 5.91
N VAL A 254 -5.12 -8.62 6.84
CA VAL A 254 -4.83 -8.27 8.24
C VAL A 254 -3.37 -7.82 8.39
N GLY A 255 -2.47 -8.40 7.60
CA GLY A 255 -1.07 -7.97 7.58
C GLY A 255 -0.29 -8.59 6.45
N PHE A 256 0.87 -8.02 6.17
CA PHE A 256 1.82 -8.53 5.18
C PHE A 256 3.25 -8.27 5.63
N ASP A 257 4.13 -9.23 5.37
CA ASP A 257 5.57 -9.14 5.60
C ASP A 257 6.31 -9.59 4.33
N ASN A 258 7.17 -8.74 3.77
CA ASN A 258 8.15 -9.16 2.78
C ASN A 258 9.41 -9.67 3.52
N LEU A 259 9.41 -10.96 3.87
CA LEU A 259 10.43 -11.54 4.74
C LEU A 259 11.82 -11.51 4.12
N THR A 260 11.92 -11.76 2.81
CA THR A 260 13.21 -11.68 2.09
C THR A 260 13.79 -10.28 2.15
N ARG A 261 12.98 -9.23 1.93
CA ARG A 261 13.46 -7.85 1.99
C ARG A 261 13.66 -7.32 3.40
N ALA A 262 12.81 -7.75 4.34
CA ALA A 262 12.91 -7.31 5.72
C ALA A 262 14.15 -7.90 6.41
N GLY A 263 14.45 -9.18 6.23
CA GLY A 263 15.57 -9.80 6.96
C GLY A 263 16.18 -11.05 6.31
N GLY A 264 15.97 -11.24 5.00
CA GLY A 264 16.56 -12.33 4.23
C GLY A 264 16.16 -13.73 4.72
N ASP A 265 17.04 -14.69 4.50
CA ASP A 265 16.83 -16.11 4.82
C ASP A 265 16.56 -16.35 6.31
N GLU A 266 17.15 -15.54 7.20
CA GLU A 266 16.94 -15.65 8.65
C GLU A 266 15.51 -15.28 9.05
N ALA A 267 14.96 -14.21 8.47
CA ALA A 267 13.56 -13.82 8.71
C ALA A 267 12.58 -14.86 8.16
N VAL A 268 12.86 -15.40 6.96
CA VAL A 268 12.08 -16.49 6.37
C VAL A 268 12.08 -17.72 7.28
N GLN A 269 13.26 -18.17 7.72
CA GLN A 269 13.39 -19.34 8.59
C GLN A 269 12.73 -19.12 9.95
N SER A 270 12.91 -17.95 10.56
CA SER A 270 12.27 -17.61 11.84
C SER A 270 10.74 -17.65 11.73
N ALA A 271 10.17 -17.16 10.64
CA ALA A 271 8.74 -17.20 10.40
C ALA A 271 8.24 -18.63 10.14
N LEU A 272 9.01 -19.47 9.44
CA LEU A 272 8.69 -20.90 9.25
C LEU A 272 8.72 -21.66 10.57
N ASP A 273 9.73 -21.44 11.41
CA ASP A 273 9.86 -22.08 12.72
C ASP A 273 8.69 -21.71 13.65
N LYS A 274 8.25 -20.44 13.61
CA LYS A 274 7.07 -19.97 14.35
C LYS A 274 5.77 -20.62 13.86
N ASP A 275 5.63 -20.86 12.57
CA ASP A 275 4.45 -21.51 12.00
C ASP A 275 4.47 -23.03 12.24
N ALA A 276 5.65 -23.66 12.31
CA ALA A 276 5.79 -25.08 12.62
C ALA A 276 5.61 -25.42 14.11
N GLY A 277 5.81 -24.44 15.00
CA GLY A 277 5.64 -24.59 16.45
C GLY A 277 4.24 -24.29 16.98
N ARG A 278 3.28 -23.96 16.11
CA ARG A 278 1.85 -23.72 16.42
C ARG A 278 1.01 -24.94 16.06
#